data_AF-A0A1Y1LFN5-F1
#
_entry.id   AF-A0A1Y1LFN5-F1
#
_cell.length_a   1.000
_cell.length_b   1.000
_cell.length_c   1.000
_cell.angle_alpha   90.00
_cell.angle_beta   90.00
_cell.angle_gamma   90.00
#
_symmetry.space_group_name_H-M   'P 1'
#
loop_
_entity.id
_entity.type
_entity.pdbx_description
1 polymer ?
#
loop_
_entity_poly.entity_id
_entity_poly.type
_entity_poly.pdbx_seq_one_letter_code
_entity_poly.pdbx_strand_id
1 'polypeptide(L)'
;MEDVRFLAIDYLLFIFMFGLSCIVGIYFGCCGNQSTTAEYFLGGKKMKVFPISMSLVASTLSGIGLISLPAEVYMHGMQISVMIFGVITMGVLNNYLYMPVFHRLKLSTVNDYLEIRFDRVIKLIASFLYLITCILFLPLVIYAPSLAFTQGI
;
A
#
# COMPACT_ATOMS: atom_id res chain seq x y z
N MET A 1 -14.72 26.85 -22.68
CA MET A 1 -14.18 26.82 -21.32
C MET A 1 -15.39 26.67 -20.43
N GLU A 2 -15.79 25.44 -20.13
CA GLU A 2 -16.86 25.19 -19.17
C GLU A 2 -16.28 25.43 -17.78
N ASP A 3 -16.88 26.34 -17.03
CA ASP A 3 -16.49 26.63 -15.65
C ASP A 3 -16.73 25.37 -14.80
N VAL A 4 -15.66 24.62 -14.52
CA VAL A 4 -15.68 23.44 -13.64
C VAL A 4 -15.79 23.92 -12.18
N ARG A 5 -16.95 24.45 -11.82
CA ARG A 5 -17.23 24.83 -10.43
C ARG A 5 -17.55 23.56 -9.65
N PHE A 6 -16.70 23.20 -8.69
CA PHE A 6 -16.99 22.15 -7.73
C PHE A 6 -18.38 22.34 -7.14
N LEU A 7 -19.23 21.33 -7.29
CA LEU A 7 -20.58 21.37 -6.76
C LEU A 7 -20.51 21.30 -5.23
N ALA A 8 -21.52 21.83 -4.54
CA ALA A 8 -21.65 21.67 -3.10
C ALA A 8 -21.62 20.19 -2.65
N ILE A 9 -21.95 19.27 -3.57
CA ILE A 9 -21.92 17.82 -3.36
C ILE A 9 -20.49 17.26 -3.30
N ASP A 10 -19.54 17.83 -4.05
CA ASP A 10 -18.14 17.38 -4.06
C ASP A 10 -17.46 17.72 -2.73
N TYR A 11 -17.74 18.93 -2.21
CA TYR A 11 -17.28 19.34 -0.88
C TYR A 11 -17.87 18.47 0.23
N LEU A 12 -19.15 18.10 0.13
CA LEU A 12 -19.79 17.23 1.11
C LEU A 12 -19.17 15.82 1.12
N LEU A 13 -18.88 15.25 -0.06
CA LEU A 13 -18.18 13.97 -0.18
C LEU A 13 -16.75 14.05 0.37
N PHE A 14 -16.04 15.13 0.10
CA PHE A 14 -14.68 15.34 0.61
C PHE A 14 -14.63 15.40 2.13
N ILE A 15 -15.53 16.19 2.75
CA ILE A 15 -15.65 16.31 4.20
C ILE A 15 -16.05 14.96 4.81
N PHE A 16 -16.97 14.23 4.19
CA PHE A 16 -17.39 12.92 4.67
C PHE A 16 -16.23 11.89 4.63
N MET A 17 -15.47 11.85 3.53
CA MET A 17 -14.31 10.94 3.39
C MET A 17 -13.22 11.24 4.43
N PHE A 18 -12.85 12.51 4.59
CA PHE A 18 -11.89 12.94 5.61
C PHE A 18 -12.41 12.66 7.02
N GLY A 19 -13.69 12.95 7.27
CA GLY A 19 -14.35 12.71 8.55
C GLY A 19 -14.30 11.24 8.95
N LEU A 20 -14.68 10.32 8.05
CA LEU A 20 -14.59 8.89 8.30
C LEU A 20 -13.16 8.42 8.56
N SER A 21 -12.20 8.90 7.76
CA SER A 21 -10.78 8.55 7.96
C SER A 21 -10.25 9.01 9.32
N CYS A 22 -10.59 10.24 9.73
CA CYS A 22 -10.21 10.78 11.03
C CYS A 22 -10.89 10.03 12.18
N ILE A 23 -12.18 9.68 12.05
CA ILE A 23 -12.91 8.92 13.06
C ILE A 23 -12.28 7.54 13.26
N VAL A 24 -11.96 6.83 12.17
CA VAL A 24 -11.29 5.52 12.26
C VAL A 24 -9.90 5.66 12.89
N GLY A 25 -9.14 6.69 12.50
CA GLY A 25 -7.82 6.98 13.08
C GLY A 25 -7.88 7.26 14.59
N ILE A 26 -8.82 8.10 15.03
CA ILE A 26 -9.03 8.45 16.45
C ILE A 26 -9.56 7.25 17.23
N TYR A 27 -10.48 6.47 16.65
CA TYR A 27 -11.00 5.26 17.30
C TYR A 27 -9.90 4.24 17.57
N PHE A 28 -9.04 3.95 16.59
CA PHE A 28 -7.91 3.04 16.78
C PHE A 28 -6.80 3.65 17.64
N GLY A 29 -6.62 4.98 17.64
CA GLY A 29 -5.60 5.67 18.46
C GLY A 29 -5.97 5.86 19.93
N CYS A 30 -7.25 6.12 20.24
CA CYS A 30 -7.72 6.38 21.61
C CYS A 30 -8.36 5.16 22.29
N CYS A 31 -9.04 4.27 21.55
CA CYS A 31 -9.66 3.05 22.10
C CYS A 31 -8.84 1.78 21.81
N GLY A 32 -7.77 1.87 21.02
CA GLY A 32 -6.85 0.77 20.80
C GLY A 32 -5.93 0.59 21.99
N ASN A 33 -6.16 -0.44 22.80
CA ASN A 33 -5.26 -0.83 23.88
C ASN A 33 -3.99 -1.50 23.29
N GLN A 34 -3.15 -0.72 22.61
CA GLN A 34 -1.95 -1.18 21.90
C GLN A 34 -0.75 -1.11 22.85
N SER A 35 -0.73 -2.02 23.81
CA SER A 35 0.25 -2.01 24.89
C SER A 35 1.67 -2.42 24.47
N THR A 36 1.81 -3.12 23.34
CA THR A 36 3.09 -3.69 22.88
C THR A 36 3.34 -3.43 21.39
N THR A 37 4.59 -3.10 21.02
CA THR A 37 5.06 -2.90 19.63
C THR A 37 4.68 -4.04 18.69
N ALA A 38 4.69 -5.28 19.18
CA ALA A 38 4.26 -6.46 18.45
C ALA A 38 2.74 -6.47 18.18
N GLU A 39 1.90 -5.96 19.08
CA GLU A 39 0.45 -5.83 18.83
C GLU A 39 0.16 -4.76 17.78
N TYR A 40 0.94 -3.67 17.77
CA TYR A 40 0.85 -2.62 16.76
C TYR A 40 1.21 -3.11 15.36
N PHE A 41 2.37 -3.76 15.22
CA PHE A 41 2.86 -4.19 13.90
C PHE A 41 2.26 -5.51 13.40
N LEU A 42 1.88 -6.44 14.29
CA LEU A 42 1.35 -7.76 13.92
C LEU A 42 -0.16 -7.89 14.13
N GLY A 43 -0.85 -6.83 14.58
CA GLY A 43 -2.30 -6.86 14.86
C GLY A 43 -2.70 -7.97 15.85
N GLY A 44 -1.80 -8.31 16.78
CA GLY A 44 -1.98 -9.38 17.75
C GLY A 44 -2.05 -10.80 17.17
N LYS A 45 -1.65 -11.04 15.91
CA LYS A 45 -1.73 -12.35 15.19
C LYS A 45 -3.13 -13.00 15.19
N LYS A 46 -4.18 -12.27 15.58
CA LYS A 46 -5.58 -12.74 15.64
C LYS A 46 -6.45 -12.17 14.52
N MET A 47 -5.88 -11.40 13.59
CA MET A 47 -6.62 -10.85 12.47
C MET A 47 -7.08 -11.97 11.53
N LYS A 48 -8.36 -11.93 11.14
CA LYS A 48 -8.93 -12.87 10.17
C LYS A 48 -8.25 -12.67 8.80
N VAL A 49 -8.24 -13.70 7.97
CA VAL A 49 -7.62 -13.66 6.63
C VAL A 49 -8.22 -12.56 5.75
N PHE A 50 -9.53 -12.33 5.86
CA PHE A 50 -10.25 -11.32 5.06
C PHE A 50 -9.73 -9.87 5.22
N PRO A 51 -9.66 -9.28 6.44
CA PRO A 51 -9.11 -7.94 6.61
C PRO A 51 -7.61 -7.85 6.25
N ILE A 52 -6.83 -8.92 6.42
CA ILE A 52 -5.42 -8.95 6.02
C ILE A 52 -5.30 -8.83 4.50
N SER A 53 -6.07 -9.62 3.74
CA SER A 53 -6.07 -9.55 2.27
C SER A 53 -6.55 -8.19 1.77
N MET A 54 -7.60 -7.62 2.37
CA MET A 54 -8.09 -6.27 2.03
C MET A 54 -7.02 -5.20 2.27
N SER A 55 -6.32 -5.24 3.41
CA SER A 55 -5.23 -4.31 3.70
C SER A 55 -4.08 -4.45 2.70
N LEU A 56 -3.73 -5.68 2.32
CA LEU A 56 -2.64 -5.94 1.39
C LEU A 56 -2.95 -5.40 0.00
N VAL A 57 -4.17 -5.62 -0.50
CA VAL A 57 -4.65 -5.03 -1.76
C VAL A 57 -4.65 -3.50 -1.67
N ALA A 58 -5.17 -2.93 -0.57
CA ALA A 58 -5.19 -1.49 -0.35
C ALA A 58 -3.77 -0.88 -0.35
N SER A 59 -2.77 -1.55 0.25
CA SER A 59 -1.38 -1.08 0.24
C SER A 59 -0.71 -1.18 -1.13
N THR A 60 -1.12 -2.12 -1.98
CA THR A 60 -0.57 -2.26 -3.34
C THR A 60 -1.18 -1.28 -4.34
N LEU A 61 -2.36 -0.75 -4.05
CA LEU A 61 -3.04 0.23 -4.90
C LEU A 61 -2.47 1.62 -4.61
N SER A 62 -1.81 2.21 -5.61
CA SER A 62 -1.31 3.58 -5.55
C SER A 62 -2.06 4.47 -6.55
N GLY A 63 -2.16 5.77 -6.25
CA GLY A 63 -2.81 6.75 -7.14
C GLY A 63 -2.12 6.87 -8.51
N ILE A 64 -0.80 6.67 -8.56
CA ILE A 64 -0.05 6.60 -9.82
C ILE A 64 -0.55 5.42 -10.64
N GLY A 65 -0.61 4.21 -10.08
CA GLY A 65 -1.04 3.01 -10.81
C GLY A 65 -2.44 3.13 -11.41
N LEU A 66 -3.36 3.79 -10.69
CA LEU A 66 -4.73 4.02 -11.16
C LEU A 66 -4.81 4.91 -12.41
N ILE A 67 -3.93 5.92 -12.54
CA ILE A 67 -3.90 6.82 -13.69
C ILE A 67 -3.01 6.25 -14.80
N SER A 68 -1.91 5.58 -14.43
CA SER A 68 -0.93 5.04 -15.37
C SER A 68 -1.48 3.89 -16.22
N LEU A 69 -2.21 2.93 -15.61
CA LEU A 69 -2.76 1.78 -16.35
C LEU A 69 -3.69 2.18 -17.52
N PRO A 70 -4.72 3.03 -17.33
CA PRO A 70 -5.56 3.45 -18.45
C PRO A 70 -4.83 4.34 -19.45
N ALA A 71 -3.89 5.19 -18.99
CA ALA A 71 -3.06 6.00 -19.88
C ALA A 71 -2.20 5.13 -20.80
N GLU A 72 -1.65 4.04 -20.28
CA GLU A 72 -0.85 3.09 -21.05
C GLU A 72 -1.70 2.28 -22.03
N VAL A 73 -2.90 1.84 -21.62
CA VAL A 73 -3.85 1.18 -22.53
C VAL A 73 -4.26 2.12 -23.67
N TYR A 74 -4.44 3.40 -23.39
CA TYR A 74 -4.82 4.40 -24.39
C TYR A 74 -3.72 4.63 -25.43
N MET A 75 -2.44 4.67 -25.01
CA MET A 75 -1.31 4.96 -25.89
C MET A 75 -0.72 3.73 -26.59
N HIS A 76 -0.71 2.58 -25.91
CA HIS A 76 -0.01 1.36 -26.34
C HIS A 76 -0.94 0.14 -26.51
N GLY A 77 -2.25 0.29 -26.28
CA GLY A 77 -3.25 -0.75 -26.48
C GLY A 77 -3.29 -1.81 -25.37
N MET A 78 -3.82 -3.00 -25.69
CA MET A 78 -4.09 -4.07 -24.70
C MET A 78 -2.84 -4.81 -24.21
N GLN A 79 -1.63 -4.44 -24.63
CA GLN A 79 -0.40 -5.16 -24.29
C GLN A 79 -0.16 -5.26 -22.76
N ILE A 80 -0.55 -4.24 -21.99
CA ILE A 80 -0.41 -4.25 -20.53
C ILE A 80 -1.31 -5.29 -19.82
N SER A 81 -2.33 -5.83 -20.49
CA SER A 81 -3.17 -6.89 -19.92
C SER A 81 -2.38 -8.16 -19.54
N VAL A 82 -1.24 -8.41 -20.18
CA VAL A 82 -0.33 -9.52 -19.85
C VAL A 82 0.22 -9.38 -18.42
N MET A 83 0.37 -8.15 -17.92
CA MET A 83 0.82 -7.88 -16.54
C MET A 83 -0.13 -8.49 -15.50
N ILE A 84 -1.44 -8.52 -15.80
CA ILE A 84 -2.46 -9.08 -14.90
C ILE A 84 -2.19 -10.58 -14.67
N PHE A 85 -1.88 -11.33 -15.73
CA PHE A 85 -1.51 -12.74 -15.62
C PHE A 85 -0.24 -12.94 -14.79
N GLY A 86 0.74 -12.05 -14.93
CA GLY A 86 1.96 -12.04 -14.11
C GLY A 86 1.66 -11.85 -12.62
N VAL A 87 0.80 -10.89 -12.27
CA VAL A 87 0.40 -10.62 -10.88
C VAL A 87 -0.33 -11.83 -10.26
N ILE A 88 -1.25 -12.45 -11.01
CA ILE A 88 -1.98 -13.65 -10.55
C ILE A 88 -1.00 -14.80 -10.28
N THR A 89 -0.08 -15.06 -11.23
CA THR A 89 0.90 -16.14 -11.12
C THR A 89 1.84 -15.92 -9.94
N MET A 90 2.31 -14.68 -9.74
CA MET A 90 3.11 -14.29 -8.58
C MET A 90 2.38 -14.50 -7.26
N GLY A 91 1.08 -14.17 -7.19
CA GLY A 91 0.26 -14.41 -6.00
C GLY A 91 0.17 -15.89 -5.64
N VAL A 92 -0.02 -16.76 -6.64
CA VAL A 92 -0.07 -18.21 -6.44
C VAL A 92 1.29 -18.74 -5.97
N LEU A 93 2.39 -18.38 -6.65
CA LEU A 93 3.74 -18.78 -6.26
C LEU A 93 4.07 -18.31 -4.84
N ASN A 94 3.67 -17.10 -4.46
CA ASN A 94 3.94 -16.57 -3.13
C ASN A 94 3.23 -17.33 -2.02
N ASN A 95 2.00 -17.76 -2.26
CA ASN A 95 1.26 -18.59 -1.33
C ASN A 95 1.90 -19.98 -1.13
N TYR A 96 2.43 -20.59 -2.19
CA TYR A 96 3.02 -21.95 -2.11
C TYR A 96 4.47 -21.98 -1.62
N LEU A 97 5.31 -21.01 -2.01
CA LEU A 97 6.75 -21.03 -1.74
C LEU A 97 7.12 -20.18 -0.52
N TYR A 98 6.67 -18.94 -0.47
CA TYR A 98 7.12 -17.99 0.55
C TYR A 98 6.33 -18.15 1.86
N MET A 99 5.00 -18.29 1.80
CA MET A 99 4.16 -18.44 3.00
C MET A 99 4.61 -19.55 3.98
N PRO A 100 4.93 -20.79 3.55
CA PRO A 100 5.37 -21.83 4.48
C PRO A 100 6.75 -21.55 5.09
N VAL A 101 7.63 -20.85 4.37
CA VAL A 101 8.97 -20.49 4.86
C VAL A 101 8.86 -19.41 5.94
N PHE A 102 8.16 -18.31 5.66
CA PHE A 102 7.97 -17.23 6.62
C PHE A 102 7.21 -17.67 7.88
N HIS A 103 6.20 -18.53 7.72
CA HIS A 103 5.43 -19.04 8.86
C HIS A 103 6.25 -19.99 9.76
N ARG A 104 7.16 -20.80 9.19
CA ARG A 104 8.04 -21.69 9.96
C ARG A 104 9.11 -20.92 10.73
N LEU A 105 9.67 -19.86 10.15
CA LEU A 105 10.73 -19.06 10.78
C LEU A 105 10.18 -18.02 11.80
N LYS A 106 8.86 -17.87 11.94
CA LYS A 106 8.18 -16.94 12.87
C LYS A 106 8.73 -15.50 12.81
N LEU A 107 9.17 -15.06 11.64
CA LEU A 107 9.77 -13.73 11.46
C LEU A 107 8.70 -12.64 11.47
N SER A 108 9.02 -11.52 12.11
CA SER A 108 8.14 -10.36 12.20
C SER A 108 8.32 -9.41 11.02
N THR A 109 9.52 -9.37 10.43
CA THR A 109 9.81 -8.54 9.25
C THR A 109 10.53 -9.35 8.16
N VAL A 110 10.34 -8.95 6.90
CA VAL A 110 11.04 -9.58 5.76
C VAL A 110 12.56 -9.38 5.87
N ASN A 111 13.00 -8.24 6.41
CA ASN A 111 14.42 -7.95 6.57
C ASN A 111 15.11 -8.87 7.61
N ASP A 112 14.37 -9.42 8.57
CA ASP A 112 14.90 -10.43 9.51
C ASP A 112 15.29 -11.73 8.79
N TYR A 113 14.64 -12.05 7.66
CA TYR A 113 15.04 -13.20 6.85
C TYR A 113 16.43 -13.01 6.24
N LEU A 114 16.77 -11.78 5.81
CA LEU A 114 18.08 -11.48 5.26
C LEU A 114 19.20 -11.58 6.32
N GLU A 115 18.89 -11.26 7.58
CA GLU A 115 19.84 -11.39 8.69
C GLU A 115 20.18 -12.86 8.98
N ILE A 116 19.19 -13.75 8.97
CA ILE A 116 19.41 -15.20 9.21
C ILE A 116 20.20 -15.83 8.06
N ARG A 117 19.99 -15.38 6.83
CA ARG A 117 20.60 -16.00 5.65
C ARG A 117 22.02 -15.51 5.37
N PHE A 118 22.32 -14.23 5.63
CA PHE A 118 23.54 -13.60 5.20
C PHE A 118 24.34 -12.97 6.34
N ASP A 119 23.87 -11.87 6.94
CA ASP A 119 24.42 -11.26 8.17
C ASP A 119 23.60 -10.00 8.55
N ARG A 120 23.83 -9.43 9.73
CA ARG A 120 23.22 -8.17 10.20
C ARG A 120 23.62 -6.96 9.33
N VAL A 121 24.81 -6.98 8.75
CA VAL A 121 25.28 -5.90 7.83
C VAL A 121 24.35 -5.79 6.62
N ILE A 122 23.98 -6.91 6.02
CA ILE A 122 23.12 -6.94 4.82
C ILE A 122 21.70 -6.50 5.17
N LYS A 123 21.17 -6.85 6.35
CA LYS A 123 19.89 -6.33 6.84
C LYS A 123 19.89 -4.81 6.94
N LEU A 124 20.98 -4.22 7.43
CA LEU A 124 21.09 -2.77 7.60
C LEU A 124 21.15 -2.06 6.24
N ILE A 125 21.94 -2.59 5.30
CA ILE A 125 22.00 -2.07 3.92
C ILE A 125 20.64 -2.18 3.23
N ALA A 126 19.97 -3.33 3.32
CA ALA A 126 18.66 -3.55 2.70
C ALA A 126 17.60 -2.61 3.27
N SER A 127 17.57 -2.43 4.59
CA SER A 127 16.64 -1.51 5.26
C SER A 127 16.93 -0.05 4.87
N PHE A 128 18.19 0.33 4.76
CA PHE A 128 18.60 1.67 4.33
C PHE A 128 18.21 1.95 2.87
N LEU A 129 18.45 0.98 1.97
CA LEU A 129 18.05 1.09 0.57
C LEU A 129 16.53 1.20 0.43
N TYR A 130 15.79 0.41 1.20
CA TYR A 130 14.33 0.48 1.25
C TYR A 130 13.84 1.86 1.70
N LEU A 131 14.44 2.43 2.74
CA LEU A 131 14.12 3.79 3.20
C LEU A 131 14.37 4.84 2.12
N ILE A 132 15.49 4.75 1.39
CA ILE A 132 15.77 5.65 0.26
C ILE A 132 14.69 5.51 -0.81
N THR A 133 14.34 4.27 -1.20
CA THR A 133 13.26 4.04 -2.17
C THR A 133 11.94 4.63 -1.69
N CYS A 134 11.58 4.47 -0.41
CA CYS A 134 10.38 5.10 0.16
C CYS A 134 10.44 6.63 0.08
N ILE A 135 11.56 7.26 0.45
CA ILE A 135 11.72 8.72 0.41
C ILE A 135 11.60 9.25 -1.02
N LEU A 136 12.10 8.53 -2.02
CA LEU A 136 11.99 8.91 -3.42
C LEU A 136 10.59 8.66 -4.00
N PHE A 137 9.93 7.58 -3.56
CA PHE A 137 8.64 7.16 -4.09
C PHE A 137 7.45 7.93 -3.50
N LEU A 138 7.47 8.23 -2.20
CA LEU A 138 6.37 8.91 -1.51
C LEU A 138 6.02 10.28 -2.13
N PRO A 139 6.98 11.17 -2.47
CA PRO A 139 6.68 12.44 -3.14
C PRO A 139 6.02 12.24 -4.50
N LEU A 140 6.44 11.24 -5.29
CA LEU A 140 5.83 10.94 -6.59
C LEU A 140 4.37 10.52 -6.43
N VAL A 141 4.07 9.70 -5.42
CA VAL A 141 2.70 9.23 -5.14
C VAL A 141 1.80 10.37 -4.72
N ILE A 142 2.30 11.35 -3.97
CA ILE A 142 1.55 12.55 -3.57
C ILE A 142 1.44 13.54 -4.75
N TYR A 143 2.46 13.61 -5.61
CA TYR A 143 2.48 14.51 -6.75
C TYR A 143 1.39 14.18 -7.78
N ALA A 144 1.16 12.90 -8.10
CA ALA A 144 0.15 12.49 -9.09
C ALA A 144 -1.28 13.02 -8.81
N PRO A 145 -1.88 12.83 -7.62
CA PRO A 145 -3.18 13.42 -7.32
C PRO A 145 -3.12 14.95 -7.22
N SER A 146 -2.02 15.53 -6.71
CA SER A 146 -1.88 17.00 -6.63
C SER A 146 -1.89 17.66 -8.02
N LEU A 147 -1.28 17.01 -9.01
CA LEU A 147 -1.28 17.44 -10.40
C LEU A 147 -2.69 17.34 -10.99
N ALA A 148 -3.40 16.24 -10.73
CA ALA A 148 -4.79 16.08 -11.16
C ALA A 148 -5.72 17.15 -10.54
N PHE A 149 -5.53 17.50 -9.27
CA PHE A 149 -6.28 18.60 -8.64
C PHE A 149 -5.94 19.96 -9.26
N THR A 150 -4.66 20.24 -9.51
CA THR A 150 -4.24 21.52 -10.10
C THR A 150 -4.69 21.68 -11.56
N GLN A 151 -4.75 20.59 -12.33
CA GLN A 151 -5.23 20.60 -13.72
C GLN A 151 -6.75 20.56 -13.84
N GLY A 152 -7.45 20.10 -12.79
CA GLY A 152 -8.92 20.07 -12.71
C GLY A 152 -9.55 21.33 -12.13
N ILE A 153 -8.74 22.28 -11.65
CA ILE A 153 -9.11 23.64 -11.24
C ILE A 153 -8.71 24.61 -12.37
#